data_AF-A0A1I4TJC6-F1
#
_entry.id   AF-A0A1I4TJC6-F1
#
_cell.length_a   1.000
_cell.length_b   1.000
_cell.length_c   1.000
_cell.angle_alpha   90.00
_cell.angle_beta   90.00
_cell.angle_gamma   90.00
#
_symmetry.space_group_name_H-M   'P 1'
#
loop_
_entity.id
_entity.type
_entity.pdbx_description
1 polymer ?
#
loop_
_entity_poly.entity_id
_entity_poly.type
_entity_poly.pdbx_seq_one_letter_code
_entity_poly.pdbx_strand_id
1 'polypeptide(L)'
;MICERTHKIDIRKHGALAKMLFETISTELQVTRTQARPFGGFRYWFLCPGCARCCAILYVMPLLRCRLCARGRYETELRTPKDRRLLAAIKLRQRLGQSQGGIVVPFPPKPKWMRWHTYHRIKAEALKNERRIWESSIIESGEDLQIDKTT
;
A
#
# COMPACT_ATOMS: atom_id res chain seq x y z
N MET A 1 6.01 6.65 -0.98
CA MET A 1 4.62 6.24 -0.67
C MET A 1 4.03 7.14 0.41
N ILE A 2 3.43 8.25 -0.02
CA ILE A 2 2.92 9.28 0.88
C ILE A 2 1.76 8.72 1.72
N CYS A 3 0.93 7.85 1.14
CA CYS A 3 -0.22 7.29 1.83
C CYS A 3 0.11 6.34 2.99
N GLU A 4 1.35 5.89 3.21
CA GLU A 4 1.67 4.91 4.26
C GLU A 4 2.71 5.40 5.26
N ARG A 5 3.63 6.27 4.84
CA ARG A 5 4.73 6.77 5.68
C ARG A 5 4.49 8.15 6.27
N THR A 6 3.48 8.87 5.77
CA THR A 6 3.17 10.23 6.23
C THR A 6 2.18 10.18 7.39
N HIS A 7 2.38 11.05 8.38
CA HIS A 7 1.43 11.22 9.48
C HIS A 7 0.06 11.68 8.96
N LYS A 8 -1.02 11.14 9.53
CA LYS A 8 -2.38 11.34 9.03
C LYS A 8 -3.29 11.73 10.17
N ILE A 9 -4.14 12.71 9.91
CA ILE A 9 -5.20 13.11 10.82
C ILE A 9 -6.49 12.50 10.28
N ASP A 10 -7.10 11.60 11.05
CA ASP A 10 -8.40 10.99 10.74
C ASP A 10 -9.47 11.57 11.67
N ILE A 11 -10.49 12.19 11.08
CA ILE A 11 -11.59 12.80 11.83
C ILE A 11 -12.35 11.80 12.70
N ARG A 12 -12.31 10.52 12.34
CA ARG A 12 -13.02 9.44 13.05
C ARG A 12 -12.28 8.99 14.30
N LYS A 13 -10.95 9.08 14.29
CA LYS A 13 -10.10 8.65 15.41
C LYS A 13 -9.94 9.74 16.46
N HIS A 14 -9.97 11.00 16.02
CA HIS A 14 -9.65 12.13 16.87
C HIS A 14 -10.84 12.89 17.43
N GLY A 15 -12.10 12.48 17.19
CA GLY A 15 -13.29 13.04 17.84
C GLY A 15 -13.23 14.55 18.15
N ALA A 16 -13.72 14.98 19.30
CA ALA A 16 -13.58 16.37 19.77
C ALA A 16 -12.14 16.80 20.10
N LEU A 17 -11.17 15.87 20.15
CA LEU A 17 -9.73 16.14 20.33
C LEU A 17 -9.07 16.71 19.08
N ALA A 18 -9.78 16.75 17.95
CA ALA A 18 -9.36 17.53 16.79
C ALA A 18 -8.96 18.94 17.27
N LYS A 19 -9.77 19.57 18.14
CA LYS A 19 -9.60 20.91 18.73
C LYS A 19 -8.22 21.15 19.38
N MET A 20 -7.64 20.17 20.06
CA MET A 20 -6.30 20.30 20.70
C MET A 20 -5.16 20.21 19.68
N LEU A 21 -5.29 19.37 18.64
CA LEU A 21 -4.28 19.27 17.58
C LEU A 21 -4.27 20.51 16.66
N PHE A 22 -5.31 21.34 16.69
CA PHE A 22 -5.38 22.61 15.95
C PHE A 22 -4.46 23.70 16.50
N GLU A 23 -4.18 23.73 17.81
CA GLU A 23 -3.38 24.82 18.40
C GLU A 23 -1.93 24.83 17.89
N THR A 24 -1.46 23.70 17.35
CA THR A 24 -0.09 23.56 16.82
C THR A 24 0.01 23.82 15.32
N ILE A 25 -1.09 23.98 14.59
CA ILE A 25 -1.09 24.15 13.12
C ILE A 25 -1.86 25.44 12.78
N SER A 26 -1.16 26.48 12.30
CA SER A 26 -1.70 27.83 12.04
C SER A 26 -2.74 27.91 10.91
N THR A 27 -3.26 26.78 10.42
CA THR A 27 -4.25 26.72 9.35
C THR A 27 -5.61 26.43 9.97
N GLU A 28 -6.56 27.35 9.82
CA GLU A 28 -7.97 27.11 10.18
C GLU A 28 -8.51 25.93 9.36
N LEU A 29 -8.53 24.75 9.97
CA LEU A 29 -9.02 23.55 9.33
C LEU A 29 -10.54 23.47 9.50
N GLN A 30 -11.26 23.68 8.41
CA GLN A 30 -12.71 23.69 8.39
C GLN A 30 -13.28 22.27 8.44
N VAL A 31 -14.37 22.09 9.18
CA VAL A 31 -15.08 20.82 9.32
C VAL A 31 -16.52 21.01 8.88
N THR A 32 -17.03 20.09 8.06
CA THR A 32 -18.44 20.02 7.66
C THR A 32 -19.06 18.71 8.11
N ARG A 33 -20.40 18.65 8.13
CA ARG A 33 -21.15 17.44 8.47
C ARG A 33 -22.20 17.13 7.41
N THR A 34 -22.37 15.86 7.10
CA THR A 34 -23.44 15.37 6.22
C THR A 34 -24.33 14.41 7.01
N GLN A 35 -25.64 14.43 6.75
CA GLN A 35 -26.56 13.48 7.34
C GLN A 35 -26.25 12.05 6.86
N ALA A 36 -26.09 11.12 7.79
CA ALA A 36 -25.87 9.71 7.49
C ALA A 36 -27.23 9.04 7.21
N ARG A 37 -27.53 8.76 5.94
CA ARG A 37 -28.71 7.98 5.53
C ARG A 37 -28.28 6.54 5.18
N PRO A 38 -29.10 5.50 5.42
CA PRO A 38 -30.43 5.51 6.05
C PRO A 38 -30.41 5.37 7.59
N PHE A 39 -29.26 5.07 8.19
CA PHE A 39 -29.14 4.66 9.61
C PHE A 39 -29.21 5.80 10.65
N GLY A 40 -29.50 7.04 10.23
CA GLY A 40 -29.48 8.22 11.10
C GLY A 40 -28.06 8.65 11.52
N GLY A 41 -27.97 9.85 12.10
CA GLY A 41 -26.71 10.44 12.60
C GLY A 41 -26.01 11.37 11.60
N PHE A 42 -24.79 11.81 11.98
CA PHE A 42 -23.95 12.72 11.20
C PHE A 42 -22.59 12.10 10.89
N ARG A 43 -22.12 12.29 9.66
CA ARG A 43 -20.72 12.04 9.28
C ARG A 43 -20.00 13.38 9.18
N TYR A 44 -18.92 13.51 9.94
CA TYR A 44 -18.04 14.67 9.89
C TYR A 44 -16.97 14.48 8.81
N TRP A 45 -16.60 15.58 8.16
CA TRP A 45 -15.58 15.65 7.12
C TRP A 45 -14.72 16.88 7.33
N PHE A 46 -13.42 16.76 7.08
CA PHE A 46 -12.56 17.92 6.86
C PHE A 46 -12.81 18.52 5.48
N LEU A 47 -12.71 19.83 5.37
CA LEU A 47 -12.54 20.52 4.09
C LEU A 47 -11.04 20.67 3.82
N CYS A 48 -10.59 20.13 2.69
CA CYS A 48 -9.20 20.26 2.29
C CYS A 48 -8.83 21.74 2.09
N PRO A 49 -7.80 22.29 2.76
CA PRO A 49 -7.43 23.70 2.58
C PRO A 49 -6.86 24.03 1.18
N GLY A 50 -6.54 23.01 0.36
CA GLY A 50 -6.06 23.20 -1.00
C GLY A 50 -7.13 23.06 -2.10
N CYS A 51 -8.24 22.37 -1.83
CA CYS A 51 -9.25 22.09 -2.88
C CYS A 51 -10.69 22.04 -2.37
N ALA A 52 -10.94 22.44 -1.11
CA ALA A 52 -12.24 22.45 -0.43
C ALA A 52 -13.04 21.12 -0.45
N ARG A 53 -12.43 20.00 -0.84
CA ARG A 53 -13.11 18.70 -0.92
C ARG A 53 -13.34 18.11 0.48
N CYS A 54 -14.53 17.57 0.73
CA CYS A 54 -14.86 16.78 1.91
C CYS A 54 -14.02 15.51 1.99
N CYS A 55 -13.19 15.38 3.02
CA CYS A 55 -12.27 14.26 3.22
C CYS A 55 -12.31 13.80 4.69
N ALA A 56 -12.23 12.50 4.94
CA ALA A 56 -12.12 11.97 6.31
C ALA A 56 -10.68 12.06 6.86
N ILE A 57 -9.70 12.09 5.97
CA ILE A 57 -8.28 12.02 6.30
C ILE A 57 -7.54 13.19 5.64
N LEU A 58 -6.71 13.87 6.41
CA LEU A 58 -5.70 14.80 5.93
C LEU A 58 -4.30 14.26 6.21
N TYR A 59 -3.37 14.56 5.29
CA TYR A 59 -1.97 14.17 5.40
C TYR A 59 -1.17 15.36 5.92
N VAL A 60 -0.34 15.11 6.94
CA VAL A 60 0.57 16.09 7.51
C VAL A 60 1.86 16.07 6.70
N MET A 61 1.95 17.02 5.78
CA MET A 61 3.15 17.39 5.04
C MET A 61 3.52 18.83 5.50
N PRO A 62 4.41 19.59 4.84
CA PRO A 62 4.60 21.01 5.21
C PRO A 62 3.30 21.81 5.27
N LEU A 63 2.24 21.35 4.58
CA LEU A 63 0.87 21.84 4.70
C LEU A 63 -0.11 20.65 4.86
N LEU A 64 -1.23 20.88 5.57
CA LEU A 64 -2.34 19.93 5.62
C LEU A 64 -3.05 19.84 4.26
N ARG A 65 -3.05 18.65 3.67
CA ARG A 65 -3.65 18.41 2.34
C ARG A 65 -4.39 17.08 2.28
N CYS A 66 -5.44 17.03 1.45
CA CYS A 66 -6.12 15.77 1.14
C CYS A 66 -5.25 14.88 0.25
N ARG A 67 -5.62 13.60 0.12
CA ARG A 67 -4.89 12.61 -0.68
C ARG A 67 -4.53 13.12 -2.08
N LEU A 68 -5.48 13.75 -2.77
CA LEU A 68 -5.30 14.21 -4.15
C LEU A 68 -4.36 15.41 -4.24
N CYS A 69 -4.51 16.40 -3.36
CA CYS A 69 -3.62 17.56 -3.30
C CYS A 69 -2.20 17.17 -2.89
N ALA A 70 -2.06 16.17 -2.02
CA ALA A 70 -0.77 15.63 -1.60
C ALA A 70 -0.15 14.68 -2.65
N ARG A 71 -0.79 14.48 -3.82
CA ARG A 71 -0.40 13.46 -4.83
C ARG A 71 -0.14 12.08 -4.20
N GLY A 72 -0.93 11.75 -3.18
CA GLY A 72 -0.82 10.51 -2.43
C GLY A 72 -1.27 9.32 -3.27
N ARG A 73 -0.30 8.66 -3.89
CA ARG A 73 -0.50 7.36 -4.54
C ARG A 73 -0.53 6.25 -3.49
N TYR A 74 -1.44 5.30 -3.66
CA TYR A 74 -1.40 4.06 -2.86
C TYR A 74 -0.18 3.22 -3.25
N GLU A 75 0.31 2.39 -2.32
CA GLU A 75 1.32 1.40 -2.65
C GLU A 75 0.89 0.53 -3.83
N THR A 76 -0.37 0.09 -3.79
CA THR A 76 -0.97 -0.74 -4.84
C THR A 76 -1.00 -0.10 -6.21
N GLU A 77 -1.09 1.23 -6.31
CA GLU A 77 -1.07 2.00 -7.56
C GLU A 77 0.35 2.11 -8.14
N LEU A 78 1.37 2.07 -7.29
CA LEU A 78 2.78 2.11 -7.68
C LEU A 78 3.38 0.72 -7.93
N ARG A 79 2.69 -0.34 -7.52
CA ARG A 79 3.17 -1.71 -7.73
C ARG A 79 3.20 -2.04 -9.22
N THR A 80 4.42 -2.24 -9.71
CA THR A 80 4.70 -2.76 -11.04
C THR A 80 4.13 -4.18 -11.19
N PRO A 81 3.95 -4.68 -12.43
CA PRO A 81 3.60 -6.08 -12.64
C PRO A 81 4.55 -7.06 -11.92
N LYS A 82 5.83 -6.71 -11.79
CA LYS A 82 6.86 -7.45 -11.05
C LYS A 82 6.56 -7.49 -9.56
N ASP A 83 6.28 -6.34 -8.94
CA ASP A 83 5.96 -6.24 -7.51
C ASP A 83 4.70 -7.04 -7.14
N ARG A 84 3.68 -7.01 -8.00
CA ARG A 84 2.45 -7.78 -7.79
C ARG A 84 2.73 -9.29 -7.80
N ARG A 85 3.58 -9.75 -8.71
CA ARG A 85 3.98 -11.17 -8.79
C ARG A 85 4.81 -11.58 -7.58
N LEU A 86 5.74 -10.71 -7.14
CA LEU A 86 6.55 -10.93 -5.96
C LEU A 86 5.68 -11.15 -4.72
N LEU A 87 4.70 -10.27 -4.52
CA LEU A 87 3.80 -10.36 -3.37
C LEU A 87 2.84 -11.54 -3.46
N ALA A 88 2.43 -11.93 -4.67
CA ALA A 88 1.65 -13.16 -4.87
C ALA A 88 2.46 -14.39 -4.45
N ALA A 89 3.74 -14.48 -4.85
CA ALA A 89 4.64 -15.57 -4.45
C ALA A 89 4.86 -15.59 -2.94
N ILE A 90 5.12 -14.44 -2.32
CA ILE A 90 5.28 -14.32 -0.85
C ILE A 90 4.00 -14.75 -0.13
N LYS A 91 2.81 -14.34 -0.59
CA LYS A 91 1.53 -14.71 0.02
C LYS A 91 1.27 -16.22 -0.06
N LEU A 92 1.67 -16.87 -1.16
CA LEU A 92 1.60 -18.32 -1.29
C LEU A 92 2.56 -19.04 -0.32
N ARG A 93 3.78 -18.53 -0.16
CA ARG A 93 4.74 -19.02 0.85
C ARG A 93 4.24 -18.80 2.29
N GLN A 94 3.59 -17.68 2.57
CA GLN A 94 2.97 -17.41 3.88
C GLN A 94 1.87 -18.41 4.23
N ARG A 95 1.09 -18.90 3.25
CA ARG A 95 0.10 -19.97 3.49
C ARG A 95 0.73 -21.29 3.94
N LEU A 96 2.03 -21.47 3.70
CA LEU A 96 2.81 -22.63 4.13
C LEU A 96 3.53 -22.37 5.46
N GLY A 97 3.27 -21.23 6.12
CA GLY A 97 3.85 -20.88 7.41
C GLY A 97 5.14 -20.07 7.33
N GLN A 98 5.59 -19.67 6.13
CA GLN A 98 6.78 -18.82 6.00
C GLN A 98 6.45 -17.36 6.29
N SER A 99 6.94 -16.85 7.42
CA SER A 99 6.72 -15.46 7.85
C SER A 99 7.82 -14.50 7.41
N GLN A 100 9.04 -14.99 7.15
CA GLN A 100 10.23 -14.16 6.87
C GLN A 100 11.05 -14.68 5.67
N GLY A 101 11.97 -13.86 5.16
CA GLY A 101 12.94 -14.25 4.12
C GLY A 101 12.45 -14.16 2.66
N GLY A 102 11.18 -13.84 2.42
CA GLY A 102 10.66 -13.58 1.08
C GLY A 102 10.86 -14.75 0.09
N ILE A 103 11.28 -14.45 -1.14
CA ILE A 103 11.53 -15.46 -2.18
C ILE A 103 12.99 -15.95 -2.24
N VAL A 104 13.90 -15.32 -1.49
CA VAL A 104 15.35 -15.60 -1.53
C VAL A 104 15.70 -16.85 -0.73
N VAL A 105 14.93 -17.12 0.34
CA VAL A 105 15.10 -18.32 1.15
C VAL A 105 14.52 -19.56 0.44
N PRO A 106 14.99 -20.78 0.80
CA PRO A 106 14.42 -22.01 0.30
C PRO A 106 12.91 -22.10 0.48
N PHE A 107 12.24 -22.82 -0.42
CA PHE A 107 10.79 -22.96 -0.39
C PHE A 107 10.35 -23.72 0.88
N PRO A 108 9.32 -23.24 1.60
CA PRO A 108 8.96 -23.79 2.90
C PRO A 108 8.43 -25.22 2.79
N PRO A 109 8.69 -26.07 3.81
CA PRO A 109 8.19 -27.44 3.82
C PRO A 109 6.67 -27.48 3.99
N LYS A 110 6.09 -28.64 3.70
CA LYS A 110 4.65 -28.87 3.81
C LYS A 110 4.17 -28.79 5.27
N PRO A 111 3.11 -28.02 5.58
CA PRO A 111 2.50 -28.01 6.91
C PRO A 111 1.93 -29.38 7.33
N LYS A 112 1.95 -29.64 8.65
CA LYS A 112 1.60 -30.93 9.29
C LYS A 112 0.27 -31.54 8.81
N TRP A 113 -0.73 -30.72 8.49
CA TRP A 113 -2.08 -31.17 8.15
C TRP A 113 -2.53 -30.85 6.72
N MET A 114 -1.67 -30.19 5.93
CA MET A 114 -2.00 -29.89 4.54
C MET A 114 -2.03 -31.18 3.72
N ARG A 115 -2.90 -31.31 2.71
CA ARG A 115 -2.83 -32.44 1.76
C ARG A 115 -1.68 -32.20 0.76
N TRP A 116 -0.96 -33.25 0.37
CA TRP A 116 0.17 -33.16 -0.57
C TRP A 116 -0.23 -32.50 -1.90
N HIS A 117 -1.40 -32.87 -2.45
CA HIS A 117 -1.92 -32.26 -3.66
C HIS A 117 -2.05 -30.73 -3.54
N THR A 118 -2.60 -30.24 -2.43
CA THR A 118 -2.72 -28.80 -2.16
C THR A 118 -1.36 -28.13 -2.04
N TYR A 119 -0.40 -28.77 -1.36
CA TYR A 119 0.96 -28.27 -1.23
C TYR A 119 1.66 -28.16 -2.59
N HIS A 120 1.61 -29.19 -3.42
CA HIS A 120 2.23 -29.18 -4.75
C HIS A 120 1.62 -28.11 -5.65
N ARG A 121 0.29 -27.93 -5.61
CA ARG A 121 -0.38 -26.87 -6.36
C ARG A 121 0.10 -25.48 -5.94
N ILE A 122 0.16 -25.21 -4.63
CA ILE A 122 0.65 -23.93 -4.09
C ILE A 122 2.12 -23.72 -4.48
N LYS A 123 2.95 -24.76 -4.35
CA LYS A 123 4.37 -24.72 -4.71
C LYS A 123 4.59 -24.43 -6.19
N ALA A 124 3.86 -25.10 -7.08
CA ALA A 124 3.95 -24.89 -8.51
C ALA A 124 3.55 -23.45 -8.91
N GLU A 125 2.47 -22.93 -8.31
CA GLU A 125 2.02 -21.56 -8.56
C GLU A 125 3.03 -20.51 -8.05
N ALA A 126 3.59 -20.71 -6.86
CA ALA A 126 4.60 -19.81 -6.31
C ALA A 126 5.89 -19.81 -7.15
N LEU A 127 6.41 -20.98 -7.51
CA LEU A 127 7.61 -21.11 -8.34
C LEU A 127 7.41 -20.54 -9.76
N LYS A 128 6.20 -20.66 -10.33
CA LYS A 128 5.86 -20.03 -11.62
C LYS A 128 5.93 -18.51 -11.54
N ASN A 129 5.44 -17.92 -10.44
CA ASN A 129 5.54 -16.47 -10.22
C ASN A 129 7.00 -16.04 -9.99
N GLU A 130 7.77 -16.80 -9.22
CA GLU A 130 9.19 -16.55 -8.97
C GLU A 130 10.00 -16.59 -10.27
N ARG A 131 9.83 -17.63 -11.09
CA ARG A 131 10.51 -17.75 -12.38
C ARG A 131 10.30 -16.52 -13.26
N ARG A 132 9.07 -16.04 -13.38
CA ARG A 132 8.74 -14.85 -14.18
C ARG A 132 9.40 -13.57 -13.66
N ILE A 133 9.61 -13.46 -12.34
CA ILE A 133 10.30 -12.33 -11.73
C ILE A 133 11.79 -12.38 -12.09
N TRP A 134 12.40 -13.57 -12.01
CA TRP A 134 13.79 -13.77 -12.42
C TRP A 134 13.99 -13.49 -13.91
N GLU A 135 13.12 -14.03 -14.77
CA GLU A 135 13.12 -13.77 -16.22
C GLU A 135 13.03 -12.28 -16.54
N SER A 136 12.11 -11.54 -15.90
CA SER A 136 12.03 -10.09 -16.09
C SER A 136 13.26 -9.33 -15.59
N SER A 137 13.92 -9.84 -14.54
CA SER A 137 15.12 -9.20 -13.99
C SER A 137 16.33 -9.41 -14.90
N ILE A 138 16.42 -10.55 -15.57
CA ILE A 138 17.49 -10.85 -16.54
C ILE A 138 17.38 -9.94 -17.77
N ILE A 139 16.14 -9.66 -18.23
CA ILE A 139 15.91 -8.77 -19.38
C ILE A 139 16.28 -7.31 -19.04
N GLU A 140 15.88 -6.82 -17.86
CA GLU A 140 16.25 -5.48 -17.36
C GLU A 140 17.78 -5.32 -17.23
N SER A 141 18.50 -6.34 -16.75
CA SER A 141 19.97 -6.30 -16.63
C SER A 141 20.72 -6.57 -17.94
N GLY A 142 20.05 -7.08 -18.97
CA GLY A 142 20.61 -7.35 -20.29
C GLY A 142 20.62 -6.13 -21.22
N GLU A 143 19.71 -5.17 -21.01
CA GLU A 143 19.70 -3.88 -21.71
C GLU A 143 20.89 -2.98 -21.32
N ASP A 144 21.41 -3.11 -20.10
CA ASP A 144 22.58 -2.35 -19.62
C ASP A 144 23.91 -2.81 -20.27
N LEU A 145 23.93 -3.93 -21.01
CA LEU A 145 25.14 -4.49 -21.64
C LEU A 145 25.23 -4.25 -23.17
N GLN A 146 24.33 -3.46 -23.76
CA GLN A 146 24.36 -3.13 -25.20
C GLN A 146 24.73 -1.67 -25.53
N ILE A 147 25.40 -0.95 -24.62
CA ILE A 147 26.02 0.36 -24.93
C ILE A 147 27.54 0.24 -24.83
N ASP A 148 28.16 -0.56 -25.70
CA ASP A 148 29.58 -0.37 -26.07
C ASP A 148 29.96 -1.27 -27.25
N LYS A 149 29.45 -0.96 -28.45
CA LYS A 149 30.05 -1.43 -29.71
C LYS A 149 29.99 -0.32 -30.76
N THR A 150 30.81 0.71 -30.55
CA THR A 150 31.25 1.59 -31.64
C THR A 150 32.76 1.77 -31.54
N THR A 151 33.51 0.98 -32.31
CA THR A 151 34.86 1.30 -32.79
C THR A 151 35.03 0.63 -34.13
#